data_AF-A0A846RWM1-F1
#
_entry.id   AF-A0A846RWM1-F1
#
_cell.length_a   1.000
_cell.length_b   1.000
_cell.length_c   1.000
_cell.angle_alpha   90.00
_cell.angle_beta   90.00
_cell.angle_gamma   90.00
#
_symmetry.space_group_name_H-M   'P 1'
#
loop_
_entity.id
_entity.type
_entity.pdbx_description
1 polymer ?
#
loop_
_entity_poly.entity_id
_entity_poly.type
_entity_poly.pdbx_seq_one_letter_code
_entity_poly.pdbx_strand_id
1 'polypeptide(L)'
;MLLQAARERLHEGQQAFDLDLGGDKTDQASGASSAVSSAVVTGSECEVLWQVLTGAYTRLGFDILGDEAFAAMVLARIVEPVSKLATIGVLEELGVDAPHRNTLTAALKRSQTRDYRGALVTAWRIPPKLRAGRRWCSTT
;
A
#
# COMPACT_ATOMS: atom_id res chain seq x y z
N MET A 1 0.65 -23.57 -14.79
CA MET A 1 1.49 -23.81 -13.60
C MET A 1 1.87 -22.54 -12.84
N LEU A 2 2.25 -21.44 -13.50
CA LEU A 2 2.57 -20.17 -12.81
C LEU A 2 1.42 -19.60 -11.96
N LEU A 3 0.18 -19.64 -12.48
CA LEU A 3 -1.01 -19.21 -11.74
C LEU A 3 -1.31 -20.06 -10.49
N GLN A 4 -0.91 -21.34 -10.50
CA GLN A 4 -1.14 -22.26 -9.38
C GLN A 4 -0.09 -22.03 -8.28
N ALA A 5 1.17 -21.90 -8.66
CA ALA A 5 2.26 -21.57 -7.74
C ALA A 5 2.09 -20.16 -7.12
N ALA A 6 1.57 -19.20 -7.88
CA ALA A 6 1.22 -17.87 -7.35
C ALA A 6 0.08 -17.95 -6.33
N ARG A 7 -0.94 -18.80 -6.58
CA ARG A 7 -2.04 -19.04 -5.64
C ARG A 7 -1.57 -19.67 -4.34
N GLU A 8 -0.75 -20.72 -4.43
CA GLU A 8 -0.22 -21.42 -3.24
C GLU A 8 0.65 -20.48 -2.38
N ARG A 9 1.45 -19.62 -3.00
CA ARG A 9 2.24 -18.58 -2.32
C ARG A 9 1.41 -17.47 -1.66
N LEU A 10 0.30 -17.05 -2.28
CA LEU A 10 -0.62 -16.08 -1.64
C LEU A 10 -1.22 -16.61 -0.33
N HIS A 11 -1.23 -17.94 -0.15
CA HIS A 11 -1.71 -18.59 1.07
C HIS A 11 -0.58 -18.94 2.06
N GLU A 12 0.69 -18.94 1.65
CA GLU A 12 1.87 -19.13 2.53
C GLU A 12 2.07 -17.90 3.43
N GLY A 13 1.32 -17.82 4.53
CA GLY A 13 1.41 -16.75 5.52
C GLY A 13 0.06 -16.22 5.98
N GLN A 14 -1.02 -16.53 5.26
CA GLN A 14 -2.35 -16.42 5.83
C GLN A 14 -2.58 -17.61 6.76
N GLN A 15 -2.81 -17.35 8.05
CA GLN A 15 -3.45 -18.34 8.89
C GLN A 15 -4.78 -18.69 8.23
N ALA A 16 -5.02 -19.97 7.95
CA ALA A 16 -6.29 -20.43 7.40
C ALA A 16 -7.40 -19.87 8.30
N PHE A 17 -8.18 -18.94 7.77
CA PHE A 17 -9.36 -18.44 8.43
C PHE A 17 -10.40 -19.55 8.29
N ASP A 18 -10.36 -20.51 9.21
CA ASP A 18 -11.27 -21.65 9.27
C ASP A 18 -12.64 -21.13 9.70
N LEU A 19 -13.38 -20.60 8.72
CA LEU A 19 -14.81 -20.39 8.86
C LEU A 19 -15.44 -21.78 8.77
N ASP A 20 -15.64 -22.42 9.93
CA ASP A 20 -16.36 -23.69 10.08
C ASP A 20 -17.79 -23.55 9.53
N LEU A 21 -17.91 -23.71 8.22
CA LEU A 21 -19.14 -23.93 7.50
C LEU A 21 -19.22 -25.44 7.30
N GLY A 22 -19.63 -26.13 8.37
CA GLY A 22 -19.66 -27.58 8.47
C GLY A 22 -20.15 -28.27 7.19
N GLY A 23 -19.32 -29.18 6.68
CA GLY A 23 -19.58 -29.86 5.41
C GLY A 23 -18.62 -31.02 5.12
N ASP A 24 -18.74 -32.06 5.94
CA ASP A 24 -18.54 -33.50 5.65
C ASP A 24 -17.18 -34.07 5.19
N LYS A 25 -16.88 -35.25 5.75
CA LYS A 25 -15.66 -36.06 5.57
C LYS A 25 -15.66 -36.79 4.23
N THR A 26 -14.48 -36.91 3.59
CA THR A 26 -13.93 -38.19 3.07
C THR A 26 -12.50 -38.04 2.53
N ASP A 27 -11.54 -38.64 3.24
CA ASP A 27 -10.54 -39.63 2.81
C ASP A 27 -9.63 -39.48 1.55
N GLN A 28 -8.31 -39.41 1.84
CA GLN A 28 -7.19 -40.26 1.33
C GLN A 28 -6.31 -39.91 0.08
N ALA A 29 -5.00 -39.74 0.40
CA ALA A 29 -3.80 -40.42 -0.14
C ALA A 29 -2.94 -39.87 -1.32
N SER A 30 -1.69 -39.50 -0.96
CA SER A 30 -0.37 -39.78 -1.56
C SER A 30 -0.01 -39.46 -3.03
N GLY A 31 1.09 -38.69 -3.17
CA GLY A 31 2.24 -39.10 -4.00
C GLY A 31 2.62 -38.21 -5.19
N ALA A 32 3.82 -37.59 -5.11
CA ALA A 32 4.83 -37.44 -6.17
C ALA A 32 5.62 -36.12 -6.00
N SER A 33 6.86 -36.25 -5.53
CA SER A 33 7.88 -35.20 -5.57
C SER A 33 8.25 -34.92 -7.03
N SER A 34 7.78 -33.81 -7.58
CA SER A 34 8.25 -33.29 -8.87
C SER A 34 9.13 -32.09 -8.59
N ALA A 35 10.32 -32.10 -9.19
CA ALA A 35 11.32 -31.05 -9.08
C ALA A 35 10.74 -29.71 -9.57
N VAL A 36 10.16 -28.94 -8.65
CA VAL A 36 9.70 -27.57 -8.90
C VAL A 36 10.95 -26.71 -8.93
N SER A 37 11.37 -26.31 -10.13
CA SER A 37 12.20 -25.12 -10.29
C SER A 37 11.51 -24.00 -9.53
N SER A 38 12.15 -23.51 -8.47
CA SER A 38 11.59 -22.48 -7.62
C SER A 38 11.43 -21.22 -8.48
N ALA A 39 10.22 -21.02 -8.99
CA ALA A 39 9.82 -19.73 -9.51
C ALA A 39 9.93 -18.77 -8.32
N VAL A 40 11.01 -18.00 -8.28
CA VAL A 40 11.21 -16.94 -7.30
C VAL A 40 10.24 -15.85 -7.70
N VAL A 41 9.15 -15.73 -6.93
CA VAL A 41 8.27 -14.56 -7.03
C VAL A 41 9.09 -13.40 -6.46
N THR A 42 9.56 -12.54 -7.34
CA THR A 42 10.48 -11.42 -7.02
C THR A 42 9.79 -10.23 -6.36
N GLY A 43 8.48 -10.27 -6.13
CA GLY A 43 7.75 -9.24 -5.39
C GLY A 43 6.24 -9.50 -5.35
N SER A 44 5.58 -8.93 -4.34
CA SER A 44 4.11 -8.89 -4.23
C SER A 44 3.67 -7.45 -4.47
N GLU A 45 3.22 -7.15 -5.69
CA GLU A 45 2.73 -5.80 -6.02
C GLU A 45 1.40 -5.54 -5.30
N CYS A 46 1.42 -4.63 -4.33
CA CYS A 46 0.26 -4.30 -3.51
C CYS A 46 -0.50 -3.11 -4.13
N GLU A 47 -0.81 -3.20 -5.41
CA GLU A 47 -1.34 -2.09 -6.21
C GLU A 47 -2.64 -1.51 -5.62
N VAL A 48 -3.57 -2.38 -5.20
CA VAL A 48 -4.85 -1.96 -4.60
C VAL A 48 -4.63 -1.15 -3.32
N LEU A 49 -3.70 -1.57 -2.46
CA LEU A 49 -3.38 -0.85 -1.23
C LEU A 49 -2.83 0.54 -1.57
N TRP A 50 -1.91 0.61 -2.52
CA TRP A 50 -1.33 1.87 -2.97
C TRP A 50 -2.39 2.81 -3.57
N GLN A 51 -3.28 2.30 -4.42
CA GLN A 51 -4.39 3.06 -5.00
C GLN A 51 -5.35 3.61 -3.93
N VAL A 52 -5.69 2.81 -2.92
CA VAL A 52 -6.55 3.23 -1.80
C VAL A 52 -5.87 4.35 -1.00
N LEU A 53 -4.59 4.20 -0.69
CA LEU A 53 -3.82 5.16 0.10
C LEU A 53 -3.64 6.50 -0.65
N THR A 54 -3.23 6.45 -1.92
CA THR A 54 -3.11 7.65 -2.78
C THR A 54 -4.45 8.33 -3.04
N GLY A 55 -5.52 7.53 -3.24
CA GLY A 55 -6.88 8.02 -3.36
C GLY A 55 -7.36 8.73 -2.08
N ALA A 56 -7.06 8.16 -0.90
CA ALA A 56 -7.36 8.79 0.38
C ALA A 56 -6.58 10.10 0.57
N TYR A 57 -5.27 10.10 0.25
CA TYR A 57 -4.41 11.29 0.31
C TYR A 57 -4.98 12.45 -0.52
N THR A 58 -5.42 12.16 -1.74
CA THR A 58 -6.05 13.14 -2.64
C THR A 58 -7.42 13.58 -2.13
N ARG A 59 -8.25 12.66 -1.61
CA ARG A 59 -9.57 12.99 -1.05
C ARG A 59 -9.49 13.87 0.19
N LEU A 60 -8.45 13.73 1.00
CA LEU A 60 -8.15 14.61 2.13
C LEU A 60 -7.65 16.00 1.69
N GLY A 61 -7.35 16.17 0.40
CA GLY A 61 -6.83 17.41 -0.17
C GLY A 61 -5.36 17.65 0.15
N PHE A 62 -4.58 16.59 0.40
CA PHE A 62 -3.14 16.70 0.67
C PHE A 62 -2.29 16.83 -0.60
N ASP A 63 -2.90 16.58 -1.76
CA ASP A 63 -2.37 16.81 -3.10
C ASP A 63 -1.99 18.28 -3.34
N ILE A 64 -2.60 19.23 -2.61
CA ILE A 64 -2.23 20.66 -2.64
C ILE A 64 -0.75 20.93 -2.35
N LEU A 65 -0.06 20.01 -1.66
CA LEU A 65 1.36 20.14 -1.35
C LEU A 65 2.25 19.93 -2.58
N GLY A 66 1.76 19.24 -3.61
CA GLY A 66 2.45 19.05 -4.90
C GLY A 66 3.82 18.40 -4.79
N ASP A 67 4.05 17.56 -3.77
CA ASP A 67 5.35 16.92 -3.50
C ASP A 67 5.18 15.40 -3.44
N GLU A 68 5.34 14.75 -4.59
CA GLU A 68 5.13 13.31 -4.75
C GLU A 68 6.08 12.48 -3.86
N ALA A 69 7.33 12.91 -3.73
CA ALA A 69 8.29 12.23 -2.87
C ALA A 69 7.92 12.33 -1.38
N PHE A 70 7.31 13.46 -0.97
CA PHE A 70 6.75 13.60 0.37
C PHE A 70 5.50 12.73 0.55
N ALA A 71 4.58 12.73 -0.43
CA ALA A 71 3.38 11.90 -0.42
C ALA A 71 3.74 10.41 -0.29
N ALA A 72 4.63 9.92 -1.16
CA ALA A 72 5.08 8.53 -1.12
C ALA A 72 5.72 8.15 0.21
N MET A 73 6.52 9.04 0.80
CA MET A 73 7.09 8.82 2.13
C MET A 73 6.02 8.76 3.21
N VAL A 74 5.01 9.64 3.18
CA VAL A 74 3.91 9.62 4.15
C VAL A 74 3.12 8.31 4.02
N LEU A 75 2.79 7.88 2.81
CA LEU A 75 2.02 6.67 2.56
C LEU A 75 2.77 5.41 3.00
N ALA A 76 4.06 5.28 2.67
CA ALA A 76 4.89 4.19 3.15
C ALA A 76 4.95 4.14 4.68
N ARG A 77 4.99 5.31 5.34
CA ARG A 77 5.01 5.41 6.81
C ARG A 77 3.67 5.07 7.47
N ILE A 78 2.57 5.10 6.73
CA ILE A 78 1.26 4.62 7.18
C ILE A 78 1.20 3.10 7.11
N VAL A 79 1.78 2.51 6.06
CA VAL A 79 1.88 1.05 5.90
C VAL A 79 2.76 0.45 7.01
N GLU A 80 3.94 1.02 7.21
CA GLU A 80 4.83 0.61 8.30
C GLU A 80 5.50 1.85 8.92
N PRO A 81 5.51 1.99 10.27
CA PRO A 81 6.09 3.15 10.94
C PRO A 81 7.63 3.11 10.96
N VAL A 82 8.24 3.25 9.78
CA VAL A 82 9.69 3.10 9.56
C VAL A 82 10.46 4.41 9.65
N SER A 83 11.80 4.35 9.60
CA SER A 83 12.65 5.53 9.40
C SER A 83 12.59 6.06 7.95
N LYS A 84 13.07 7.29 7.70
CA LYS A 84 13.08 7.91 6.36
C LYS A 84 13.76 7.06 5.28
N LEU A 85 14.86 6.38 5.60
CA LEU A 85 15.61 5.58 4.62
C LEU A 85 14.95 4.22 4.39
N ALA A 86 14.38 3.65 5.45
CA ALA A 86 13.63 2.41 5.38
C ALA A 86 12.34 2.53 4.55
N THR A 87 11.84 3.75 4.32
CA THR A 87 10.77 4.02 3.34
C THR A 87 11.03 3.43 1.95
N ILE A 88 12.29 3.36 1.50
CA ILE A 88 12.62 2.84 0.15
C ILE A 88 12.23 1.36 0.05
N GLY A 89 12.62 0.54 1.04
CA GLY A 89 12.29 -0.88 1.06
C GLY A 89 10.78 -1.13 1.11
N VAL A 90 10.04 -0.35 1.92
CA VAL A 90 8.56 -0.44 1.95
C VAL A 90 7.95 -0.14 0.58
N LEU A 91 8.45 0.87 -0.15
CA LEU A 91 7.94 1.19 -1.49
C LEU A 91 8.27 0.10 -2.51
N GLU A 92 9.49 -0.45 -2.45
CA GLU A 92 9.91 -1.59 -3.28
C GLU A 92 9.04 -2.83 -3.01
N GLU A 93 8.77 -3.14 -1.74
CA GLU A 93 7.87 -4.24 -1.33
C GLU A 93 6.44 -4.06 -1.83
N LEU A 94 5.96 -2.81 -1.92
CA LEU A 94 4.64 -2.48 -2.48
C LEU A 94 4.61 -2.52 -4.01
N GLY A 95 5.76 -2.65 -4.68
CA GLY A 95 5.86 -2.56 -6.15
C GLY A 95 5.77 -1.12 -6.70
N VAL A 96 6.13 -0.11 -5.89
CA VAL A 96 6.08 1.30 -6.26
C VAL A 96 7.50 1.82 -6.53
N ASP A 97 7.67 2.60 -7.59
CA ASP A 97 8.95 3.25 -7.91
C ASP A 97 9.40 4.16 -6.75
N ALA A 98 10.41 3.70 -6.02
CA ALA A 98 10.88 4.38 -4.82
C ALA A 98 11.72 5.64 -5.17
N PRO A 99 11.42 6.81 -4.59
CA PRO A 99 12.25 7.99 -4.76
C PRO A 99 13.65 7.77 -4.17
N HIS A 100 14.68 8.25 -4.87
CA HIS A 100 16.05 8.18 -4.37
C HIS A 100 16.20 8.87 -2.99
N ARG A 101 17.11 8.35 -2.15
CA ARG A 101 17.41 8.87 -0.80
C ARG A 101 17.58 10.40 -0.74
N ASN A 102 18.25 10.98 -1.72
CA ASN A 102 18.48 12.43 -1.76
C ASN A 102 17.16 13.20 -2.00
N THR A 103 16.27 12.65 -2.83
CA THR A 103 14.94 13.19 -3.11
C THR A 103 14.07 13.19 -1.85
N LEU A 104 14.06 12.08 -1.11
CA LEU A 104 13.40 11.96 0.19
C LEU A 104 13.92 12.98 1.21
N THR A 105 15.24 13.18 1.25
CA THR A 105 15.87 14.17 2.13
C THR A 105 15.49 15.60 1.73
N ALA A 106 15.48 15.90 0.43
CA ALA A 106 15.04 17.18 -0.08
C ALA A 106 13.55 17.43 0.22
N ALA A 107 12.70 16.40 0.12
CA ALA A 107 11.27 16.49 0.45
C ALA A 107 11.03 16.89 1.91
N LEU A 108 11.76 16.30 2.88
CA LEU A 108 11.67 16.71 4.29
C LEU A 108 12.24 18.12 4.55
N LYS A 109 13.23 18.56 3.78
CA LYS A 109 13.69 19.95 3.86
C LYS A 109 12.60 20.89 3.34
N ARG A 110 11.99 20.54 2.20
CA ARG A 110 10.89 21.31 1.60
C ARG A 110 9.70 21.41 2.54
N SER A 111 9.30 20.32 3.19
CA SER A 111 8.13 20.31 4.08
C SER A 111 8.24 21.32 5.23
N GLN A 112 9.46 21.54 5.72
CA GLN A 112 9.75 22.59 6.70
C GLN A 112 9.80 23.97 6.04
N THR A 113 10.62 24.15 5.00
CA THR A 113 10.84 25.48 4.40
C THR A 113 9.61 26.07 3.72
N ARG A 114 8.67 25.22 3.26
CA ARG A 114 7.42 25.62 2.60
C ARG A 114 6.22 25.58 3.54
N ASP A 115 6.44 25.33 4.83
CA ASP A 115 5.40 25.25 5.86
C ASP A 115 4.19 24.39 5.43
N TYR A 116 4.44 23.11 5.11
CA TYR A 116 3.36 22.19 4.69
C TYR A 116 2.25 22.11 5.74
N ARG A 117 2.61 22.19 7.03
CA ARG A 117 1.63 22.18 8.12
C ARG A 117 0.71 23.41 8.06
N GLY A 118 1.26 24.62 7.90
CA GLY A 118 0.47 25.83 7.76
C GLY A 118 -0.40 25.83 6.51
N ALA A 119 0.10 25.30 5.39
CA ALA A 119 -0.66 25.13 4.16
C ALA A 119 -1.89 24.22 4.38
N LEU A 120 -1.71 23.06 5.02
CA LEU A 120 -2.79 22.13 5.34
C LEU A 120 -3.81 22.73 6.31
N VAL A 121 -3.35 23.38 7.39
CA VAL A 121 -4.23 24.07 8.35
C VAL A 121 -5.06 25.15 7.65
N THR A 122 -4.45 25.93 6.77
CA THR A 122 -5.15 26.97 6.01
C THR A 122 -6.19 26.37 5.07
N ALA A 123 -5.85 25.29 4.36
CA ALA A 123 -6.78 24.59 3.48
C ALA A 123 -8.00 24.06 4.27
N TRP A 124 -7.77 23.43 5.41
CA TRP A 124 -8.83 22.83 6.23
C TRP A 124 -9.66 23.84 7.03
N ARG A 125 -9.16 25.07 7.20
CA ARG A 125 -9.92 26.16 7.84
C ARG A 125 -11.09 26.64 6.97
N ILE A 126 -11.07 26.40 5.66
CA ILE A 126 -12.19 26.71 4.74
C ILE A 126 -13.24 25.58 4.82
N PRO A 127 -14.52 25.90 5.05
CA PRO A 127 -15.51 24.88 5.40
C PRO A 127 -15.72 23.82 4.30
N PRO A 128 -15.93 22.55 4.70
CA PRO A 128 -15.92 21.38 3.81
C PRO A 128 -17.12 21.31 2.84
N LYS A 129 -18.11 22.22 2.94
CA LYS A 129 -19.27 22.28 2.04
C LYS A 129 -18.91 22.51 0.56
N LEU A 130 -17.69 22.99 0.28
CA LEU A 130 -17.14 23.14 -1.07
C LEU A 130 -16.25 21.95 -1.52
N ARG A 131 -16.05 20.95 -0.64
CA ARG A 131 -15.21 19.76 -0.89
C ARG A 131 -16.04 18.49 -1.10
N ALA A 132 -17.31 18.50 -0.68
CA ALA A 132 -18.21 17.35 -0.66
C ALA A 132 -18.94 17.15 -2.01
N GLY A 133 -18.20 16.72 -3.02
CA GLY A 133 -18.77 16.20 -4.28
C GLY A 133 -18.63 14.69 -4.46
N ARG A 134 -18.03 13.95 -3.51
CA ARG A 134 -17.72 12.52 -3.71
C ARG A 134 -18.17 11.70 -2.51
N ARG A 135 -19.38 11.16 -2.65
CA ARG A 135 -19.97 10.08 -1.84
C ARG A 135 -18.90 9.06 -1.47
N TRP A 136 -18.58 8.97 -0.18
CA TRP A 136 -18.09 7.74 0.40
C TRP A 136 -19.28 6.78 0.37
N CYS A 137 -19.16 5.66 -0.33
CA CYS A 137 -20.21 4.64 -0.52
C CYS A 137 -21.37 5.03 -1.46
N SER A 138 -21.27 4.60 -2.72
CA SER A 138 -22.43 4.14 -3.49
C SER A 138 -21.97 3.33 -4.70
N THR A 139 -21.63 2.06 -4.49
CA THR A 139 -21.89 0.98 -5.46
C THR A 139 -22.08 -0.32 -4.67
N THR A 140 -23.34 -0.69 -4.48
CA THR A 140 -23.79 -2.09 -4.47
C THR A 140 -23.71 -2.61 -5.89
#